data_AF-A0A820SHG6-F1
#
_entry.id   AF-A0A820SHG6-F1
#
_cell.length_a   1.000
_cell.length_b   1.000
_cell.length_c   1.000
_cell.angle_alpha   90.00
_cell.angle_beta   90.00
_cell.angle_gamma   90.00
#
_symmetry.space_group_name_H-M   'P 1'
#
loop_
_entity.id
_entity.type
_entity.pdbx_description
1 polymer ?
#
loop_
_entity_poly.entity_id
_entity_poly.type
_entity_poly.pdbx_seq_one_letter_code
_entity_poly.pdbx_strand_id
1 'polypeptide(L)'
;MQLPSLFEINLLISLIFPHYSSSFTDGVIKACKDLYEILGVSKTSPEADLKKAYRKLALQFHPDKCKAPGATEAFKAIGKAFSILNDPKKREQYDQYGQAMEPQHTHSSTGGRQYYYYSDGDDDFSAEELFNLFFGYSGPTTRTYRRRQQPNTYHFTTHSTQNTTHTFVQLLPYFFLFLISIIGTLLVSEPQFQLHRTGKYTNLRETRISKIQYYVKSDFQPPKTDAELDKFESSVIDEYISDIRHQCYREQQYKESMIWRARMMNDNNLYRQAHQQTTPSCTKLNNFVRDYA
;
A
#
# COMPACT_ATOMS: atom_id res chain seq x y z
N MET A 1 1.85 -24.04 -10.96
CA MET A 1 0.84 -23.03 -11.34
C MET A 1 1.55 -21.98 -12.19
N GLN A 2 1.28 -21.98 -13.49
CA GLN A 2 1.80 -20.95 -14.41
C GLN A 2 1.28 -19.58 -13.96
N LEU A 3 2.14 -18.57 -13.86
CA LEU A 3 1.71 -17.20 -13.60
C LEU A 3 0.99 -16.68 -14.85
N PRO A 4 -0.20 -16.05 -14.70
CA PRO A 4 -0.90 -15.45 -15.83
C PRO A 4 -0.03 -14.36 -16.45
N SER A 5 0.00 -14.28 -17.77
CA SER A 5 0.75 -13.25 -18.49
C SER A 5 0.20 -11.85 -18.17
N LEU A 6 1.00 -10.78 -18.36
CA LEU A 6 0.52 -9.40 -18.21
C LEU A 6 -0.72 -9.11 -19.07
N PHE A 7 -0.88 -9.82 -20.20
CA PHE A 7 -2.06 -9.76 -21.05
C PHE A 7 -3.30 -10.35 -20.38
N GLU A 8 -3.18 -11.48 -19.69
CA GLU A 8 -4.28 -12.08 -18.91
C GLU A 8 -4.66 -11.22 -17.70
N ILE A 9 -3.68 -10.55 -17.08
CA ILE A 9 -3.94 -9.63 -15.96
C ILE A 9 -4.67 -8.38 -16.45
N ASN A 10 -4.24 -7.78 -17.58
CA ASN A 10 -4.94 -6.65 -18.18
C ASN A 10 -6.35 -7.03 -18.67
N LEU A 11 -6.52 -8.26 -19.19
CA LEU A 11 -7.83 -8.80 -19.56
C LEU A 11 -8.73 -8.97 -18.33
N LEU A 12 -8.21 -9.52 -17.22
CA LEU A 12 -8.94 -9.62 -15.94
C LEU A 12 -9.31 -8.24 -15.37
N ILE A 13 -8.39 -7.26 -15.43
CA ILE A 13 -8.68 -5.87 -15.04
C ILE A 13 -9.78 -5.29 -15.91
N SER A 14 -9.76 -5.52 -17.23
CA SER A 14 -10.80 -5.03 -18.15
C SER A 14 -12.15 -5.75 -18.00
N LEU A 15 -12.16 -6.99 -17.54
CA LEU A 15 -13.38 -7.76 -17.25
C LEU A 15 -14.02 -7.36 -15.92
N ILE A 16 -13.22 -7.02 -14.92
CA ILE A 16 -13.68 -6.55 -13.61
C ILE A 16 -14.00 -5.03 -13.67
N PHE A 17 -13.27 -4.27 -14.49
CA PHE A 17 -13.39 -2.82 -14.64
C PHE A 17 -13.41 -2.42 -16.13
N PRO A 18 -14.56 -2.50 -16.82
CA PRO A 18 -14.68 -2.30 -18.27
C PRO A 18 -14.38 -0.87 -18.76
N HIS A 19 -14.19 0.11 -17.87
CA HIS A 19 -13.80 1.48 -18.21
C HIS A 19 -12.50 1.88 -17.50
N TYR A 20 -11.40 1.22 -17.86
CA TYR A 20 -10.06 1.61 -17.43
C TYR A 20 -9.50 2.71 -18.34
N SER A 21 -9.77 3.97 -17.98
CA SER A 21 -9.13 5.18 -18.54
C SER A 21 -8.40 5.89 -17.40
N SER A 22 -7.13 6.23 -17.62
CA SER A 22 -6.14 6.68 -16.63
C SER A 22 -6.39 8.08 -16.01
N SER A 23 -7.64 8.53 -15.91
CA SER A 23 -7.98 9.88 -15.42
C SER A 23 -9.32 9.97 -14.68
N PHE A 24 -9.85 8.86 -14.18
CA PHE A 24 -11.20 8.86 -13.58
C PHE A 24 -11.33 7.87 -12.40
N THR A 25 -10.53 8.06 -11.36
CA THR A 25 -10.41 7.08 -10.26
C THR A 25 -11.31 7.31 -9.04
N ASP A 26 -12.11 8.37 -8.98
CA ASP A 26 -13.12 8.56 -7.90
C ASP A 26 -14.54 8.13 -8.30
N GLY A 27 -14.81 7.93 -9.59
CA GLY A 27 -16.16 7.71 -10.12
C GLY A 27 -16.49 6.28 -10.59
N VAL A 28 -15.49 5.42 -10.85
CA VAL A 28 -15.72 4.08 -11.44
C VAL A 28 -15.77 2.96 -10.40
N ILE A 29 -15.19 3.12 -9.21
CA ILE A 29 -15.52 2.25 -8.07
C ILE A 29 -17.01 2.42 -7.70
N LYS A 30 -17.61 3.56 -8.06
CA LYS A 30 -19.06 3.83 -8.01
C LYS A 30 -19.88 3.06 -9.07
N ALA A 31 -19.25 2.44 -10.07
CA ALA A 31 -19.94 1.79 -11.20
C ALA A 31 -19.86 0.25 -11.22
N CYS A 32 -18.96 -0.38 -10.44
CA CYS A 32 -19.03 -1.82 -10.16
C CYS A 32 -20.05 -2.03 -9.03
N LYS A 33 -21.27 -2.37 -9.41
CA LYS A 33 -22.46 -2.27 -8.55
C LYS A 33 -22.58 -3.40 -7.51
N ASP A 34 -21.79 -4.47 -7.61
CA ASP A 34 -21.92 -5.63 -6.73
C ASP A 34 -20.56 -6.14 -6.16
N LEU A 35 -20.50 -6.36 -4.84
CA LEU A 35 -19.34 -6.94 -4.15
C LEU A 35 -19.08 -8.39 -4.58
N TYR A 36 -20.13 -9.11 -4.98
CA TYR A 36 -20.00 -10.47 -5.50
C TYR A 36 -19.30 -10.49 -6.87
N GLU A 37 -19.56 -9.50 -7.72
CA GLU A 37 -18.89 -9.32 -9.01
C GLU A 37 -17.40 -8.99 -8.85
N ILE A 38 -17.06 -8.14 -7.87
CA ILE A 38 -15.66 -7.79 -7.56
C ILE A 38 -14.83 -9.04 -7.17
N LEU A 39 -15.44 -9.98 -6.45
CA LEU A 39 -14.79 -11.25 -6.11
C LEU A 39 -14.95 -12.33 -7.19
N GLY A 40 -15.77 -12.10 -8.22
CA GLY A 40 -16.07 -13.08 -9.25
C GLY A 40 -16.81 -14.32 -8.73
N VAL A 41 -17.68 -14.15 -7.73
CA VAL A 41 -18.42 -15.22 -7.07
C VAL A 41 -19.93 -14.99 -7.16
N SER A 42 -20.73 -16.06 -7.10
CA SER A 42 -22.20 -15.94 -7.04
C SER A 42 -22.66 -15.49 -5.65
N LYS A 43 -23.80 -14.79 -5.56
CA LYS A 43 -24.48 -14.44 -4.30
C LYS A 43 -24.78 -15.66 -3.42
N THR A 44 -24.97 -16.84 -4.02
CA THR A 44 -25.22 -18.11 -3.30
C THR A 44 -23.94 -18.84 -2.88
N SER A 45 -22.76 -18.27 -3.11
CA SER A 45 -21.49 -18.96 -2.86
C SER A 45 -21.24 -19.17 -1.37
N PRO A 46 -20.77 -20.36 -0.95
CA PRO A 46 -20.37 -20.63 0.42
C PRO A 46 -19.12 -19.81 0.80
N GLU A 47 -18.90 -19.60 2.09
CA GLU A 47 -17.75 -18.84 2.63
C GLU A 47 -16.40 -19.41 2.16
N ALA A 48 -16.33 -20.72 1.96
CA ALA A 48 -15.14 -21.39 1.42
C ALA A 48 -14.75 -20.88 0.03
N ASP A 49 -15.75 -20.61 -0.83
CA ASP A 49 -15.53 -20.11 -2.19
C ASP A 49 -15.17 -18.62 -2.20
N LEU A 50 -15.72 -17.84 -1.27
CA LEU A 50 -15.32 -16.44 -1.04
C LEU A 50 -13.83 -16.35 -0.66
N LYS A 51 -13.40 -17.18 0.31
CA LYS A 51 -11.99 -17.25 0.74
C LYS A 51 -11.06 -17.68 -0.39
N LYS A 52 -11.50 -18.64 -1.21
CA LYS A 52 -10.73 -19.14 -2.35
C LYS A 52 -10.59 -18.09 -3.44
N ALA A 53 -11.66 -17.37 -3.76
CA ALA A 53 -11.67 -16.29 -4.74
C ALA A 53 -10.78 -15.13 -4.27
N TYR A 54 -10.93 -14.70 -3.01
CA TYR A 54 -10.08 -13.66 -2.42
C TYR A 54 -8.59 -14.02 -2.46
N ARG A 55 -8.20 -15.24 -2.07
CA ARG A 55 -6.79 -15.68 -2.10
C ARG A 55 -6.22 -15.64 -3.52
N LYS A 56 -6.99 -16.09 -4.51
CA LYS A 56 -6.57 -16.09 -5.92
C LYS A 56 -6.35 -14.66 -6.41
N LEU A 57 -7.30 -13.77 -6.13
CA LEU A 57 -7.27 -12.38 -6.56
C LEU A 57 -6.18 -11.56 -5.85
N ALA A 58 -6.04 -11.70 -4.53
CA ALA A 58 -5.01 -11.00 -3.77
C ALA A 58 -3.58 -11.45 -4.14
N LEU A 59 -3.37 -12.70 -4.58
CA LEU A 59 -2.08 -13.12 -5.15
C LEU A 59 -1.79 -12.49 -6.52
N GLN A 60 -2.83 -12.28 -7.34
CA GLN A 60 -2.71 -11.70 -8.69
C GLN A 60 -2.51 -10.19 -8.65
N PHE A 61 -3.20 -9.50 -7.73
CA PHE A 61 -3.18 -8.04 -7.58
C PHE A 61 -2.22 -7.55 -6.49
N HIS A 62 -1.35 -8.43 -5.97
CA HIS A 62 -0.39 -8.03 -4.94
C HIS A 62 0.55 -6.93 -5.48
N PRO A 63 0.77 -5.82 -4.76
CA PRO A 63 1.55 -4.67 -5.24
C PRO A 63 3.01 -5.00 -5.59
N ASP A 64 3.56 -6.06 -4.97
CA ASP A 64 4.91 -6.56 -5.27
C ASP A 64 4.99 -7.35 -6.60
N LYS A 65 3.90 -8.04 -6.98
CA LYS A 65 3.86 -8.90 -8.17
C LYS A 65 3.23 -8.23 -9.38
N CYS A 66 2.31 -7.29 -9.17
CA CYS A 66 1.60 -6.57 -10.20
C CYS A 66 1.85 -5.06 -10.06
N LYS A 67 2.68 -4.52 -10.96
CA LYS A 67 2.96 -3.08 -11.06
C LYS A 67 2.11 -2.37 -12.13
N ALA A 68 1.05 -3.03 -12.60
CA ALA A 68 0.15 -2.45 -13.58
C ALA A 68 -0.58 -1.24 -12.97
N PRO A 69 -0.82 -0.18 -13.75
CA PRO A 69 -1.57 0.96 -13.25
C PRO A 69 -3.00 0.48 -12.91
N GLY A 70 -3.53 0.87 -11.75
CA GLY A 70 -4.83 0.39 -11.23
C GLY A 70 -4.80 -0.92 -10.41
N ALA A 71 -3.69 -1.67 -10.38
CA ALA A 71 -3.59 -2.90 -9.58
C ALA A 71 -3.78 -2.65 -8.07
N THR A 72 -3.24 -1.55 -7.56
CA THR A 72 -3.39 -1.13 -6.17
C THR A 72 -4.84 -0.81 -5.81
N GLU A 73 -5.60 -0.20 -6.72
CA GLU A 73 -7.01 0.15 -6.52
C GLU A 73 -7.90 -1.09 -6.57
N ALA A 74 -7.64 -1.99 -7.52
CA ALA A 74 -8.28 -3.29 -7.61
C ALA A 74 -8.05 -4.10 -6.32
N PHE A 75 -6.81 -4.13 -5.81
CA PHE A 75 -6.48 -4.80 -4.55
C PHE A 75 -7.29 -4.26 -3.36
N LYS A 76 -7.40 -2.93 -3.24
CA LYS A 76 -8.25 -2.29 -2.21
C LYS A 76 -9.73 -2.68 -2.34
N ALA A 77 -10.26 -2.67 -3.56
CA ALA A 77 -11.65 -3.05 -3.82
C ALA A 77 -11.93 -4.52 -3.46
N ILE A 78 -11.02 -5.43 -3.81
CA ILE A 78 -11.09 -6.86 -3.49
C ILE A 78 -11.06 -7.10 -1.97
N GLY A 79 -10.20 -6.37 -1.24
CA GLY A 79 -10.16 -6.39 0.22
C GLY A 79 -11.48 -5.91 0.86
N LYS A 80 -12.04 -4.81 0.36
CA LYS A 80 -13.32 -4.26 0.83
C LYS A 80 -14.50 -5.20 0.57
N ALA A 81 -14.56 -5.81 -0.61
CA ALA A 81 -15.61 -6.78 -0.94
C ALA A 81 -15.54 -8.01 -0.03
N PHE A 82 -14.34 -8.54 0.19
CA PHE A 82 -14.15 -9.69 1.06
C PHE A 82 -14.47 -9.38 2.53
N SER A 83 -14.14 -8.20 3.05
CA SER A 83 -14.42 -7.85 4.46
C SER A 83 -15.91 -7.76 4.78
N ILE A 84 -16.73 -7.39 3.80
CA ILE A 84 -18.20 -7.33 3.94
C ILE A 84 -18.80 -8.72 3.73
N LEU A 85 -18.38 -9.45 2.69
CA LEU A 85 -18.98 -10.74 2.33
C LEU A 85 -18.54 -11.91 3.22
N ASN A 86 -17.37 -11.82 3.87
CA ASN A 86 -16.86 -12.88 4.74
C ASN A 86 -17.52 -12.89 6.13
N ASP A 87 -18.04 -11.76 6.61
CA ASP A 87 -18.80 -11.70 7.87
C ASP A 87 -20.29 -11.98 7.59
N PRO A 88 -20.89 -13.06 8.12
CA PRO A 88 -22.29 -13.39 7.88
C PRO A 88 -23.26 -12.25 8.19
N LYS A 89 -22.99 -11.44 9.22
CA LYS A 89 -23.85 -10.33 9.60
C LYS A 89 -23.76 -9.17 8.62
N LYS A 90 -22.54 -8.84 8.18
CA LYS A 90 -22.31 -7.77 7.20
C LYS A 90 -22.80 -8.17 5.81
N ARG A 91 -22.62 -9.44 5.45
CA ARG A 91 -23.18 -10.03 4.23
C ARG A 91 -24.70 -9.97 4.22
N GLU A 92 -25.35 -10.36 5.32
CA GLU A 92 -26.81 -10.26 5.44
C GLU A 92 -27.30 -8.81 5.31
N GLN A 93 -26.64 -7.87 5.99
CA GLN A 93 -26.95 -6.44 5.86
C GLN A 93 -26.76 -5.93 4.43
N TYR A 94 -25.67 -6.31 3.77
CA TYR A 94 -25.43 -5.98 2.37
C TYR A 94 -26.47 -6.60 1.44
N ASP A 95 -26.87 -7.85 1.70
CA ASP A 95 -27.88 -8.57 0.92
C ASP A 95 -29.29 -8.00 1.10
N GLN A 96 -29.60 -7.41 2.27
CA GLN A 96 -30.89 -6.80 2.62
C GLN A 96 -31.04 -5.36 2.13
N TYR A 97 -30.01 -4.52 2.28
CA TYR A 97 -30.09 -3.08 2.03
C TYR A 97 -29.33 -2.64 0.75
N GLY A 98 -28.53 -3.53 0.14
CA GLY A 98 -27.70 -3.20 -1.02
C GLY A 98 -26.73 -2.03 -0.74
N GLN A 99 -26.27 -1.36 -1.79
CA GLN A 99 -25.44 -0.14 -1.69
C GLN A 99 -26.19 1.09 -1.10
N ALA A 100 -27.47 0.98 -0.69
CA ALA A 100 -28.23 2.12 -0.17
C ALA A 100 -27.79 2.58 1.24
N MET A 101 -26.80 1.93 1.84
CA MET A 101 -26.06 2.42 3.01
C MET A 101 -24.75 3.10 2.58
N GLU A 102 -24.82 4.18 1.78
CA GLU A 102 -23.83 5.24 1.90
C GLU A 102 -24.42 6.32 2.81
N PRO A 103 -23.71 6.78 3.86
CA PRO A 103 -24.15 7.93 4.64
C PRO A 103 -24.10 9.16 3.74
N GLN A 104 -25.26 9.57 3.24
CA GLN A 104 -25.44 10.86 2.60
C GLN A 104 -25.13 11.94 3.66
N HIS A 105 -24.07 12.71 3.45
CA HIS A 105 -23.73 13.87 4.28
C HIS A 105 -24.90 14.87 4.25
N THR A 106 -25.82 14.77 5.20
CA THR A 106 -26.82 15.80 5.48
C THR A 106 -26.65 16.29 6.90
N HIS A 107 -26.04 17.47 7.05
CA HIS A 107 -26.16 18.27 8.26
C HIS A 107 -27.63 18.65 8.45
N SER A 108 -28.31 18.04 9.41
CA SER A 108 -29.54 18.60 9.99
C SER A 108 -29.79 17.99 11.37
N SER A 109 -30.08 18.89 12.31
CA SER A 109 -30.35 18.61 13.71
C SER A 109 -31.69 17.92 13.92
N THR A 110 -31.82 17.35 15.12
CA THR A 110 -33.08 17.12 15.86
C THR A 110 -33.67 15.71 15.80
N GLY A 111 -33.59 15.00 16.94
CA GLY A 111 -34.70 14.19 17.43
C GLY A 111 -34.70 12.70 17.13
N GLY A 112 -33.99 11.92 17.97
CA GLY A 112 -34.38 10.56 18.37
C GLY A 112 -34.16 9.42 17.36
N ARG A 113 -33.08 8.64 17.56
CA ARG A 113 -33.05 7.15 17.49
C ARG A 113 -31.61 6.63 17.61
N GLN A 114 -31.48 5.60 18.43
CA GLN A 114 -30.53 4.48 18.39
C GLN A 114 -29.16 4.74 17.72
N TYR A 115 -28.19 5.13 18.53
CA TYR A 115 -26.78 5.24 18.15
C TYR A 115 -26.22 3.88 17.71
N TYR A 116 -26.10 3.67 16.40
CA TYR A 116 -25.08 2.78 15.85
C TYR A 116 -23.86 3.63 15.54
N TYR A 117 -22.80 3.42 16.33
CA TYR A 117 -21.49 4.01 16.16
C TYR A 117 -20.92 3.53 14.82
N TYR A 118 -21.03 4.36 13.78
CA TYR A 118 -20.06 4.36 12.69
C TYR A 118 -19.04 5.44 13.07
N SER A 119 -17.95 5.00 13.70
CA SER A 119 -16.78 5.85 13.92
C SER A 119 -16.10 6.03 12.57
N ASP A 120 -16.24 7.23 12.03
CA ASP A 120 -15.40 7.78 10.98
C ASP A 120 -13.99 7.94 11.56
N GLY A 121 -13.03 7.20 11.05
CA GLY A 121 -11.68 7.07 11.60
C GLY A 121 -11.47 5.75 12.33
N ASP A 122 -11.19 4.71 11.55
CA ASP A 122 -10.07 3.79 11.76
C ASP A 122 -10.11 2.70 10.68
N ASP A 123 -8.96 2.47 10.07
CA ASP A 123 -8.65 1.32 9.22
C ASP A 123 -8.74 0.02 10.05
N ASP A 124 -9.95 -0.40 10.42
CA ASP A 124 -10.19 -1.55 11.31
C ASP A 124 -10.08 -2.91 10.61
N PHE A 125 -9.12 -3.02 9.70
CA PHE A 125 -8.37 -4.25 9.46
C PHE A 125 -6.92 -3.83 9.29
N SER A 126 -6.09 -4.06 10.32
CA SER A 126 -4.67 -3.83 10.18
C SER A 126 -4.12 -4.69 9.04
N ALA A 127 -3.06 -4.21 8.38
CA ALA A 127 -2.38 -5.02 7.38
C ALA A 127 -1.99 -6.40 7.95
N GLU A 128 -1.78 -6.50 9.27
CA GLU A 128 -1.56 -7.77 9.96
C GLU A 128 -2.81 -8.66 10.02
N GLU A 129 -4.00 -8.12 10.26
CA GLU A 129 -5.25 -8.90 10.28
C GLU A 129 -5.63 -9.40 8.88
N LEU A 130 -5.39 -8.58 7.85
CA LEU A 130 -5.57 -8.94 6.44
C LEU A 130 -4.53 -9.98 5.97
N PHE A 131 -3.29 -9.86 6.45
CA PHE A 131 -2.19 -10.80 6.19
C PHE A 131 -2.40 -12.14 6.90
N ASN A 132 -2.83 -12.13 8.16
CA ASN A 132 -3.11 -13.34 8.94
C ASN A 132 -4.29 -14.13 8.36
N LEU A 133 -5.30 -13.43 7.85
CA LEU A 133 -6.45 -14.02 7.14
C LEU A 133 -6.05 -14.66 5.80
N PHE A 134 -4.99 -14.15 5.16
CA PHE A 134 -4.47 -14.61 3.88
C PHE A 134 -3.43 -15.75 4.01
N PHE A 135 -2.52 -15.69 4.99
CA PHE A 135 -1.44 -16.67 5.18
C PHE A 135 -1.71 -17.75 6.24
N GLY A 136 -2.85 -17.70 6.95
CA GLY A 136 -3.33 -18.83 7.75
C GLY A 136 -2.39 -19.27 8.88
N TYR A 137 -1.71 -18.31 9.52
CA TYR A 137 -0.89 -18.60 10.69
C TYR A 137 -1.81 -18.87 11.89
N SER A 138 -2.16 -20.13 12.14
CA SER A 138 -2.85 -20.57 13.35
C SER A 138 -1.92 -20.49 14.57
N GLY A 139 -1.53 -19.28 14.97
CA GLY A 139 -0.88 -19.01 16.26
C GLY A 139 -1.96 -18.71 17.31
N PRO A 140 -1.82 -19.17 18.57
CA PRO A 140 -2.83 -18.97 19.59
C PRO A 140 -2.73 -17.54 20.11
N THR A 141 -3.40 -16.59 19.46
CA THR A 141 -3.62 -15.27 20.07
C THR A 141 -4.93 -15.33 20.84
N THR A 142 -4.77 -15.46 22.15
CA THR A 142 -5.83 -15.29 23.13
C THR A 142 -6.54 -13.96 22.89
N ARG A 143 -7.81 -14.03 22.48
CA ARG A 143 -8.73 -12.90 22.47
C ARG A 143 -8.92 -12.38 23.90
N THR A 144 -8.29 -11.28 24.26
CA THR A 144 -8.64 -10.50 25.46
C THR A 144 -9.55 -9.35 25.06
N TYR A 145 -10.84 -9.65 24.84
CA TYR A 145 -11.87 -8.62 24.77
C TYR A 145 -12.18 -8.15 26.20
N ARG A 146 -11.66 -6.99 26.59
CA ARG A 146 -11.91 -6.39 27.91
C ARG A 146 -13.30 -5.73 27.90
N ARG A 147 -14.37 -6.54 28.01
CA ARG A 147 -15.70 -6.04 28.33
C ARG A 147 -15.86 -5.95 29.85
N ARG A 148 -15.99 -4.73 30.36
CA ARG A 148 -16.31 -4.42 31.75
C ARG A 148 -17.71 -4.95 32.08
N GLN A 149 -17.80 -6.04 32.85
CA GLN A 149 -18.83 -6.33 33.86
C GLN A 149 -18.48 -7.66 34.59
N GLN A 150 -18.31 -7.60 35.91
CA GLN A 150 -18.13 -8.73 36.84
C GLN A 150 -19.50 -9.33 37.26
N PRO A 151 -19.55 -10.45 38.01
CA PRO A 151 -18.78 -11.69 37.88
C PRO A 151 -19.70 -12.93 37.92
N ASN A 152 -19.30 -14.04 37.31
CA ASN A 152 -19.65 -15.35 37.89
C ASN A 152 -18.54 -16.35 37.62
N THR A 153 -18.08 -16.93 38.72
CA THR A 153 -16.89 -17.76 38.84
C THR A 153 -17.18 -19.18 38.35
N TYR A 154 -16.52 -19.59 37.27
CA TYR A 154 -16.25 -21.00 37.00
C TYR A 154 -14.78 -21.12 36.61
N HIS A 155 -13.96 -21.65 37.53
CA HIS A 155 -12.59 -22.02 37.25
C HIS A 155 -12.59 -23.29 36.40
N PHE A 156 -12.20 -23.18 35.13
CA PHE A 156 -11.79 -24.33 34.33
C PHE A 156 -10.26 -24.36 34.30
N THR A 157 -9.66 -25.23 35.11
CA THR A 157 -8.22 -25.50 35.11
C THR A 157 -7.90 -26.40 33.92
N THR A 158 -7.39 -25.83 32.83
CA THR A 158 -6.71 -26.61 31.79
C THR A 158 -5.26 -26.84 32.19
N HIS A 159 -4.95 -28.06 32.63
CA HIS A 159 -3.57 -28.56 32.63
C HIS A 159 -3.12 -28.72 31.16
N SER A 160 -2.39 -27.74 30.64
CA SER A 160 -1.65 -27.88 29.38
C SER A 160 -0.27 -28.44 29.70
N THR A 161 -0.06 -29.71 29.40
CA THR A 161 1.26 -30.33 29.33
C THR A 161 2.14 -29.52 28.37
N GLN A 162 3.25 -29.00 28.88
CA GLN A 162 4.21 -28.23 28.10
C GLN A 162 4.98 -29.18 27.17
N ASN A 163 4.51 -29.32 25.93
CA ASN A 163 5.30 -29.90 24.87
C ASN A 163 6.36 -28.88 24.44
N THR A 164 7.63 -29.22 24.63
CA THR A 164 8.83 -28.45 24.24
C THR A 164 8.88 -28.09 22.75
N THR A 165 7.98 -28.64 21.93
CA THR A 165 7.81 -28.34 20.51
C THR A 165 7.09 -27.01 20.23
N HIS A 166 6.29 -26.49 21.17
CA HIS A 166 5.55 -25.23 20.97
C HIS A 166 6.44 -23.98 21.00
N THR A 167 7.60 -24.03 21.65
CA THR A 167 8.54 -22.89 21.73
C THR A 167 9.30 -22.69 20.42
N PHE A 168 9.68 -23.76 19.71
CA PHE A 168 10.37 -23.66 18.42
C PHE A 168 9.47 -23.08 17.31
N VAL A 169 8.18 -23.42 17.30
CA VAL A 169 7.20 -22.89 16.34
C VAL A 169 6.94 -21.39 16.57
N GLN A 170 7.07 -20.90 17.81
CA GLN A 170 6.96 -19.48 18.14
C GLN A 170 8.16 -18.65 17.70
N LEU A 171 9.35 -19.26 17.56
CA LEU A 171 10.58 -18.58 17.13
C LEU A 171 10.74 -18.52 15.60
N LEU A 172 10.01 -19.35 14.86
CA LEU A 172 10.03 -19.45 13.41
C LEU A 172 9.79 -18.10 12.67
N PRO A 173 8.84 -17.23 13.06
CA PRO A 173 8.65 -15.94 12.39
C PRO A 173 9.83 -14.97 12.61
N TYR A 174 10.43 -14.98 13.80
CA TYR A 174 11.62 -14.16 14.08
C TYR A 174 12.84 -14.68 13.31
N PHE A 175 12.99 -16.00 13.22
CA PHE A 175 14.02 -16.61 12.39
C PHE A 175 13.82 -16.28 10.91
N PHE A 176 12.58 -16.27 10.43
CA PHE A 176 12.26 -15.91 9.05
C PHE A 176 12.55 -14.43 8.76
N LEU A 177 12.19 -13.52 9.66
CA LEU A 177 12.55 -12.09 9.54
C LEU A 177 14.06 -11.87 9.58
N PHE A 178 14.76 -12.58 10.46
CA PHE A 178 16.22 -12.56 10.53
C PHE A 178 16.85 -13.09 9.24
N LEU A 179 16.31 -14.17 8.68
CA LEU A 179 16.79 -14.80 7.46
C LEU A 179 16.52 -13.91 6.25
N ILE A 180 15.36 -13.24 6.17
CA ILE A 180 15.08 -12.20 5.16
C ILE A 180 16.06 -11.03 5.31
N SER A 181 16.32 -10.57 6.54
CA SER A 181 17.26 -9.47 6.78
C SER A 181 18.67 -9.83 6.32
N ILE A 182 19.14 -11.05 6.61
CA ILE A 182 20.46 -11.53 6.17
C ILE A 182 20.50 -11.68 4.64
N ILE A 183 19.49 -12.31 4.05
CA ILE A 183 19.40 -12.45 2.59
C ILE A 183 19.37 -11.08 1.92
N GLY A 184 18.63 -10.12 2.48
CA GLY A 184 18.61 -8.73 2.02
C GLY A 184 20.01 -8.11 2.03
N THR A 185 20.79 -8.30 3.09
CA THR A 185 22.17 -7.79 3.14
C THR A 185 23.12 -8.50 2.17
N LEU A 186 22.88 -9.77 1.84
CA LEU A 186 23.70 -10.54 0.90
C LEU A 186 23.38 -10.22 -0.57
N LEU A 187 22.15 -9.79 -0.86
CA LEU A 187 21.69 -9.50 -2.23
C LEU A 187 21.81 -8.03 -2.63
N VAL A 188 22.09 -7.12 -1.69
CA VAL A 188 22.33 -5.71 -2.01
C VAL A 188 23.71 -5.59 -2.67
N SER A 189 23.72 -5.60 -4.00
CA SER A 189 24.88 -5.20 -4.79
C SER A 189 25.19 -3.73 -4.54
N GLU A 190 26.45 -3.41 -4.23
CA GLU A 190 26.87 -2.01 -4.10
C GLU A 190 26.65 -1.24 -5.42
N PRO A 191 26.08 -0.02 -5.38
CA PRO A 191 25.83 0.75 -6.59
C PRO A 191 27.14 1.18 -7.26
N GLN A 192 27.12 1.42 -8.57
CA GLN A 192 28.33 1.84 -9.30
C GLN A 192 28.63 3.35 -9.15
N PHE A 193 27.61 4.16 -8.82
CA PHE A 193 27.71 5.60 -8.62
C PHE A 193 26.80 6.07 -7.48
N GLN A 194 26.97 7.32 -7.06
CA GLN A 194 26.06 8.03 -6.14
C GLN A 194 25.89 9.48 -6.60
N LEU A 195 24.69 10.06 -6.43
CA LEU A 195 24.44 11.47 -6.76
C LEU A 195 25.10 12.45 -5.77
N HIS A 196 25.43 11.97 -4.57
CA HIS A 196 25.99 12.77 -3.49
C HIS A 196 27.36 12.22 -3.11
N ARG A 197 28.28 13.12 -2.76
CA ARG A 197 29.63 12.73 -2.31
C ARG A 197 29.55 11.97 -1.00
N THR A 198 30.23 10.84 -0.93
CA THR A 198 30.39 10.07 0.32
C THR A 198 31.83 9.62 0.49
N GLY A 199 32.16 8.99 1.62
CA GLY A 199 33.53 8.51 1.89
C GLY A 199 34.04 7.52 0.84
N LYS A 200 33.15 6.69 0.26
CA LYS A 200 33.49 5.72 -0.80
C LYS A 200 33.42 6.33 -2.21
N TYR A 201 32.59 7.36 -2.43
CA TYR A 201 32.33 7.95 -3.75
C TYR A 201 32.80 9.41 -3.75
N THR A 202 34.03 9.62 -4.19
CA THR A 202 34.73 10.91 -4.10
C THR A 202 34.98 11.57 -5.45
N ASN A 203 35.11 10.78 -6.52
CA ASN A 203 35.45 11.30 -7.84
C ASN A 203 34.20 11.85 -8.54
N LEU A 204 34.19 13.16 -8.80
CA LEU A 204 33.11 13.83 -9.50
C LEU A 204 33.17 13.54 -11.01
N ARG A 205 32.00 13.26 -11.59
CA ARG A 205 31.76 13.05 -13.01
C ARG A 205 30.47 13.76 -13.42
N GLU A 206 30.30 13.97 -14.71
CA GLU A 206 29.12 14.63 -15.28
C GLU A 206 28.62 13.88 -16.52
N THR A 207 27.30 13.78 -16.66
CA THR A 207 26.68 13.21 -17.87
C THR A 207 26.91 14.09 -19.09
N ARG A 208 27.05 13.51 -20.29
CA ARG A 208 27.36 14.23 -21.53
C ARG A 208 26.38 15.36 -21.85
N ILE A 209 25.08 15.05 -21.85
CA ILE A 209 24.00 15.94 -22.32
C ILE A 209 23.42 16.77 -21.18
N SER A 210 22.89 16.11 -20.14
CA SER A 210 22.15 16.74 -19.04
C SER A 210 23.01 17.42 -17.99
N LYS A 211 24.35 17.30 -18.08
CA LYS A 211 25.32 17.85 -17.11
C LYS A 211 25.00 17.54 -15.64
N ILE A 212 24.39 16.37 -15.38
CA ILE A 212 24.11 15.90 -14.02
C ILE A 212 25.41 15.44 -13.39
N GLN A 213 25.71 15.98 -12.23
CA GLN A 213 26.86 15.62 -11.42
C GLN A 213 26.61 14.34 -10.64
N TYR A 214 27.56 13.42 -10.69
CA TYR A 214 27.54 12.18 -9.93
C TYR A 214 28.95 11.80 -9.46
N TYR A 215 29.02 10.97 -8.43
CA TYR A 215 30.26 10.55 -7.79
C TYR A 215 30.49 9.06 -7.98
N VAL A 216 31.72 8.71 -8.31
CA VAL A 216 32.16 7.32 -8.48
C VAL A 216 33.31 7.00 -7.52
N LYS A 217 33.53 5.70 -7.30
CA LYS A 217 34.67 5.19 -6.53
C LYS A 217 35.99 5.44 -7.27
N SER A 218 37.11 5.26 -6.58
CA SER A 218 38.45 5.42 -7.16
C SER A 218 38.83 4.33 -8.17
N ASP A 219 38.23 3.15 -8.05
CA ASP A 219 38.43 1.98 -8.91
C ASP A 219 37.43 1.90 -10.07
N PHE A 220 36.61 2.94 -10.27
CA PHE A 220 35.58 2.97 -11.31
C PHE A 220 36.19 2.91 -12.71
N GLN A 221 35.82 1.89 -13.47
CA GLN A 221 36.16 1.77 -14.89
C GLN A 221 34.97 2.28 -15.73
N PRO A 222 35.13 3.37 -16.49
CA PRO A 222 34.06 3.86 -17.34
C PRO A 222 33.74 2.85 -18.45
N PRO A 223 32.46 2.78 -18.89
CA PRO A 223 32.08 2.01 -20.07
C PRO A 223 32.95 2.35 -21.29
N LYS A 224 33.32 1.34 -22.08
CA LYS A 224 34.25 1.53 -23.21
C LYS A 224 33.54 1.88 -24.51
N THR A 225 32.30 1.42 -24.67
CA THR A 225 31.50 1.66 -25.87
C THR A 225 30.47 2.76 -25.62
N ASP A 226 30.13 3.51 -26.68
CA ASP A 226 29.11 4.55 -26.57
C ASP A 226 27.75 4.00 -26.13
N ALA A 227 27.38 2.80 -26.59
CA ALA A 227 26.11 2.16 -26.22
C ALA A 227 26.06 1.77 -24.72
N GLU A 228 27.16 1.27 -24.16
CA GLU A 228 27.23 0.99 -22.72
C GLU A 228 27.27 2.28 -21.90
N LEU A 229 27.92 3.33 -22.42
CA LEU A 229 27.96 4.64 -21.79
C LEU A 229 26.56 5.28 -21.76
N ASP A 230 25.80 5.21 -22.85
CA ASP A 230 24.42 5.70 -22.92
C ASP A 230 23.53 4.99 -21.91
N LYS A 231 23.66 3.66 -21.80
CA LYS A 231 22.91 2.88 -20.81
C LYS A 231 23.28 3.27 -19.38
N PHE A 232 24.57 3.50 -19.11
CA PHE A 232 25.04 3.94 -17.80
C PHE A 232 24.54 5.36 -17.48
N GLU A 233 24.68 6.32 -18.39
CA GLU A 233 24.20 7.70 -18.20
C GLU A 233 22.67 7.74 -18.03
N SER A 234 21.93 6.90 -18.76
CA SER A 234 20.48 6.74 -18.57
C SER A 234 20.16 6.31 -17.14
N SER A 235 20.92 5.36 -16.57
CA SER A 235 20.73 4.95 -15.18
C SER A 235 21.03 6.06 -14.16
N VAL A 236 22.01 6.93 -14.46
CA VAL A 236 22.30 8.12 -13.64
C VAL A 236 21.16 9.13 -13.70
N ILE A 237 20.62 9.37 -14.90
CA ILE A 237 19.49 10.28 -15.11
C ILE A 237 18.23 9.76 -14.41
N ASP A 238 17.93 8.47 -14.53
CA ASP A 238 16.76 7.85 -13.88
C ASP A 238 16.82 7.98 -12.36
N GLU A 239 17.99 7.72 -11.76
CA GLU A 239 18.22 7.87 -10.33
C GLU A 239 18.09 9.35 -9.90
N TYR A 240 18.62 10.28 -10.70
CA TYR A 240 18.50 11.72 -10.44
C TYR A 240 17.05 12.21 -10.47
N ILE A 241 16.28 11.79 -11.48
CA ILE A 241 14.85 12.10 -11.57
C ILE A 241 14.11 11.50 -10.37
N SER A 242 14.44 10.27 -9.99
CA SER A 242 13.85 9.59 -8.83
C SER A 242 14.11 10.38 -7.54
N ASP A 243 15.35 10.80 -7.28
CA ASP A 243 15.72 11.58 -6.10
C ASP A 243 14.98 12.92 -6.05
N ILE A 244 14.93 13.67 -7.15
CA ILE A 244 14.20 14.95 -7.19
C ILE A 244 12.69 14.73 -7.02
N ARG A 245 12.10 13.68 -7.63
CA ARG A 245 10.69 13.32 -7.41
C ARG A 245 10.41 13.05 -5.95
N HIS A 246 11.27 12.27 -5.29
CA HIS A 246 11.15 11.98 -3.87
C HIS A 246 11.28 13.24 -3.01
N GLN A 247 12.20 14.15 -3.35
CA GLN A 247 12.34 15.44 -2.67
C GLN A 247 11.11 16.32 -2.84
N CYS A 248 10.61 16.45 -4.08
CA CYS A 248 9.38 17.18 -4.39
C CYS A 248 8.18 16.62 -3.61
N TYR A 249 8.00 15.30 -3.60
CA TYR A 249 6.94 14.66 -2.83
C TYR A 249 7.01 15.00 -1.35
N ARG A 250 8.20 14.95 -0.73
CA ARG A 250 8.38 15.34 0.68
C ARG A 250 8.05 16.80 0.93
N GLU A 251 8.47 17.70 0.05
CA GLU A 251 8.15 19.14 0.16
C GLU A 251 6.65 19.38 0.07
N GLN A 252 5.96 18.70 -0.85
CA GLN A 252 4.51 18.79 -1.00
C GLN A 252 3.78 18.25 0.23
N GLN A 253 4.16 17.06 0.73
CA GLN A 253 3.58 16.49 1.94
C GLN A 253 3.79 17.40 3.16
N TYR A 254 4.97 18.01 3.28
CA TYR A 254 5.24 18.99 4.32
C TYR A 254 4.29 20.19 4.22
N LYS A 255 4.14 20.77 3.02
CA LYS A 255 3.21 21.88 2.78
C LYS A 255 1.77 21.52 3.11
N GLU A 256 1.29 20.37 2.65
CA GLU A 256 -0.07 19.86 2.93
C GLU A 256 -0.29 19.65 4.43
N SER A 257 0.71 19.09 5.14
CA SER A 257 0.63 18.90 6.58
C SER A 257 0.50 20.23 7.35
N MET A 258 1.20 21.27 6.90
CA MET A 258 1.08 22.61 7.49
C MET A 258 -0.30 23.22 7.23
N ILE A 259 -0.83 23.08 6.00
CA ILE A 259 -2.17 23.54 5.65
C ILE A 259 -3.23 22.83 6.50
N TRP A 260 -3.10 21.51 6.65
CA TRP A 260 -4.01 20.70 7.46
C TRP A 260 -3.98 21.16 8.93
N ARG A 261 -2.78 21.34 9.50
CA ARG A 261 -2.61 21.80 10.88
C ARG A 261 -3.20 23.21 11.09
N ALA A 262 -3.02 24.11 10.13
CA ALA A 262 -3.61 25.45 10.17
C ALA A 262 -5.14 25.42 10.16
N ARG A 263 -5.74 24.54 9.34
CA ARG A 263 -7.20 24.34 9.31
C ARG A 263 -7.72 23.75 10.63
N MET A 264 -7.02 22.77 11.19
CA MET A 264 -7.41 22.14 12.45
C MET A 264 -7.36 23.09 13.65
N MET A 265 -6.37 24.00 13.68
CA MET A 265 -6.24 25.00 14.75
C MET A 265 -6.99 26.30 14.46
N ASN A 266 -7.65 26.41 13.29
CA ASN A 266 -8.29 27.62 12.79
C ASN A 266 -7.37 28.86 12.82
N ASP A 267 -6.07 28.66 12.55
CA ASP A 267 -5.05 29.71 12.59
C ASP A 267 -4.80 30.27 11.17
N ASN A 268 -5.30 31.48 10.94
CA ASN A 268 -5.18 32.19 9.66
C ASN A 268 -3.73 32.58 9.31
N ASN A 269 -2.89 32.84 10.30
CA ASN A 269 -1.49 33.22 10.06
C ASN A 269 -0.69 32.00 9.61
N LEU A 270 -0.87 30.87 10.29
CA LEU A 270 -0.27 29.60 9.89
C LEU A 270 -0.74 29.16 8.51
N TYR A 271 -2.02 29.40 8.17
CA TYR A 271 -2.56 29.09 6.84
C TYR A 271 -1.86 29.89 5.74
N ARG A 272 -1.66 31.21 5.94
CA ARG A 272 -0.94 32.06 4.99
C ARG A 272 0.53 31.63 4.84
N GLN A 273 1.19 31.33 5.95
CA GLN A 273 2.57 30.85 5.96
C GLN A 273 2.69 29.52 5.18
N ALA A 274 1.78 28.58 5.42
CA ALA A 274 1.77 27.29 4.72
C ALA A 274 1.59 27.46 3.20
N HIS A 275 0.76 28.40 2.76
CA HIS A 275 0.59 28.70 1.34
C HIS A 275 1.83 29.33 0.69
N GLN A 276 2.54 30.17 1.42
CA GLN A 276 3.79 30.81 0.99
C GLN A 276 4.98 29.84 0.95
N GLN A 277 4.85 28.63 1.52
CA GLN A 277 5.90 27.62 1.45
C GLN A 277 6.21 27.26 -0.01
N THR A 278 7.48 27.42 -0.38
CA THR A 278 8.02 27.10 -1.71
C THR A 278 8.39 25.62 -1.81
N THR A 279 8.30 25.08 -3.03
CA THR A 279 8.64 23.69 -3.36
C THR A 279 9.76 23.67 -4.41
N PRO A 280 11.01 24.03 -4.03
CA PRO A 280 12.10 24.21 -4.98
C PRO A 280 12.43 22.92 -5.75
N SER A 281 12.30 21.74 -5.14
CA SER A 281 12.58 20.46 -5.80
C SER A 281 11.52 20.13 -6.85
N CYS A 282 10.26 20.49 -6.60
CA CYS A 282 9.21 20.37 -7.62
C CYS A 282 9.46 21.30 -8.81
N THR A 283 9.92 22.52 -8.57
CA THR A 283 10.30 23.44 -9.65
C THR A 283 11.48 22.91 -10.45
N LYS A 284 12.50 22.35 -9.79
CA LYS A 284 13.63 21.67 -10.45
C LYS A 284 13.17 20.51 -11.32
N LEU A 285 12.27 19.67 -10.81
CA LEU A 285 11.71 18.54 -11.57
C LEU A 285 11.00 19.01 -12.84
N ASN A 286 10.14 20.02 -12.71
CA ASN A 286 9.39 20.55 -13.85
C ASN A 286 10.30 21.17 -14.90
N ASN A 287 11.32 21.92 -14.48
CA ASN A 287 12.31 22.47 -15.40
C ASN A 287 13.11 21.36 -16.09
N PHE A 288 13.56 20.35 -15.33
CA PHE A 288 14.31 19.23 -15.89
C PHE A 288 13.49 18.45 -16.92
N VAL A 289 12.24 18.12 -16.61
CA VAL A 289 11.33 17.45 -17.56
C VAL A 289 11.09 18.34 -18.78
N ARG A 290 10.96 19.66 -18.64
CA ARG A 290 10.78 20.55 -19.80
C ARG A 290 12.01 20.63 -20.70
N ASP A 291 13.20 20.65 -20.09
CA ASP A 291 14.45 20.90 -20.82
C ASP A 291 15.02 19.61 -21.44
N TYR A 292 14.58 18.42 -20.99
CA TYR A 292 15.13 17.12 -21.37
C TYR A 292 14.09 16.02 -21.71
N ALA A 293 12.77 16.30 -21.73
CA ALA A 293 11.74 15.41 -22.28
C ALA A 293 11.43 15.74 -23.75
#